data_AF-A0A8T8E6H0-F1
#
_entry.id   AF-A0A8T8E6H0-F1
#
_cell.length_a   1.000
_cell.length_b   1.000
_cell.length_c   1.000
_cell.angle_alpha   90.00
_cell.angle_beta   90.00
_cell.angle_gamma   90.00
#
_symmetry.space_group_name_H-M   'P 1'
#
loop_
_entity.id
_entity.type
_entity.pdbx_description
1 polymer ?
#
loop_
_entity_poly.entity_id
_entity_poly.type
_entity_poly.pdbx_seq_one_letter_code
_entity_poly.pdbx_strand_id
1 'polypeptide(L)'
;MTDYEMHEPDFSGTTTEEWDEPQLEDFDISEQSSDGQRDSDESRQTDDLSEVADHFILSSSGFPPENFTDLKLPAVDPDGNLNKNALQTAKSGGHGVGSVEDLDDDKQEEIEDMIDELANENFEDADFGD
;
A
#
# COMPACT_ATOMS: atom_id res chain seq x y z
N MET A 1 -9.21 3.58 -18.80
CA MET A 1 -9.02 2.31 -18.08
C MET A 1 -7.54 2.05 -17.95
N THR A 2 -7.02 2.52 -16.83
CA THR A 2 -5.70 2.14 -16.33
C THR A 2 -5.82 0.71 -15.84
N ASP A 3 -4.84 -0.14 -16.17
CA ASP A 3 -4.84 -1.52 -15.72
C ASP A 3 -4.27 -1.58 -14.30
N TYR A 4 -5.12 -1.24 -13.32
CA TYR A 4 -4.72 -1.33 -11.92
C TYR A 4 -4.52 -2.80 -11.52
N GLU A 5 -3.39 -3.10 -10.89
CA GLU A 5 -3.09 -4.40 -10.31
C GLU A 5 -3.36 -4.35 -8.81
N MET A 6 -4.04 -5.36 -8.29
CA MET A 6 -4.30 -5.52 -6.86
C MET A 6 -3.25 -6.44 -6.25
N HIS A 7 -2.77 -6.07 -5.07
CA HIS A 7 -1.84 -6.84 -4.27
C HIS A 7 -2.33 -6.90 -2.83
N GLU A 8 -2.08 -8.03 -2.17
CA GLU A 8 -2.36 -8.17 -0.74
C GLU A 8 -1.15 -7.63 0.02
N PRO A 9 -1.32 -6.59 0.86
CA PRO A 9 -0.20 -5.98 1.54
C PRO A 9 0.39 -6.91 2.62
N ASP A 10 1.71 -6.94 2.73
CA ASP A 10 2.42 -7.68 3.78
C ASP A 10 2.61 -6.80 5.02
N PHE A 11 2.30 -7.36 6.19
CA PHE A 11 2.47 -6.66 7.45
C PHE A 11 2.91 -7.64 8.55
N SER A 12 3.72 -7.11 9.46
CA SER A 12 4.28 -7.88 10.58
C SER A 12 3.56 -7.64 11.90
N GLY A 13 2.73 -6.59 11.95
CA GLY A 13 2.01 -6.15 13.13
C GLY A 13 0.81 -5.27 12.78
N THR A 14 0.14 -4.76 13.79
CA THR A 14 -1.06 -3.93 13.64
C THR A 14 -0.94 -2.69 14.51
N THR A 15 -1.42 -1.56 14.02
CA THR A 15 -1.45 -0.30 14.77
C THR A 15 -2.77 0.46 14.55
N THR A 16 -3.10 1.28 15.53
CA THR A 16 -4.26 2.19 15.52
C THR A 16 -3.83 3.64 15.71
N GLU A 17 -2.57 3.94 15.41
CA GLU A 17 -2.01 5.29 15.49
C GLU A 17 -2.65 6.22 14.46
N GLU A 18 -2.46 7.53 14.65
CA GLU A 18 -2.90 8.51 13.66
C GLU A 18 -2.26 8.18 12.31
N TRP A 19 -3.10 8.16 11.28
CA TRP A 19 -2.66 7.82 9.94
C TRP A 19 -2.39 9.08 9.14
N ASP A 20 -1.19 9.14 8.59
CA ASP A 20 -0.78 10.09 7.56
C ASP A 20 -0.31 9.29 6.34
N GLU A 21 -0.63 9.78 5.13
CA GLU A 21 -0.26 9.08 3.90
C GLU A 21 1.28 8.99 3.79
N PRO A 22 1.86 7.77 3.78
CA PRO A 22 3.30 7.61 3.77
C PRO A 22 3.87 8.11 2.44
N GLN A 23 5.01 8.79 2.49
CA GLN A 23 5.77 9.22 1.32
C GLN A 23 6.97 8.29 1.13
N LEU A 24 7.55 8.27 -0.08
CA LEU A 24 8.74 7.47 -0.38
C LEU A 24 9.90 7.75 0.62
N GLU A 25 9.98 8.99 1.12
CA GLU A 25 10.98 9.43 2.08
C GLU A 25 10.79 8.86 3.49
N ASP A 26 9.58 8.38 3.81
CA ASP A 26 9.28 7.74 5.10
C ASP A 26 9.73 6.26 5.14
N PHE A 27 9.94 5.64 3.98
CA PHE A 27 10.46 4.28 3.89
C PHE A 27 11.98 4.26 4.01
N ASP A 28 12.51 3.30 4.78
CA ASP A 28 13.95 3.16 5.09
C ASP A 28 14.77 2.56 3.91
N ILE A 29 14.48 3.00 2.68
CA ILE A 29 15.14 2.54 1.43
C ILE A 29 16.59 3.06 1.28
N SER A 30 17.06 3.90 2.21
CA SER A 30 18.28 4.70 2.03
C SER A 30 19.58 4.03 2.53
N GLU A 31 19.52 2.91 3.26
CA GLU A 31 20.69 2.35 3.97
C GLU A 31 21.37 1.12 3.32
N GLN A 32 20.87 0.55 2.23
CA GLN A 32 21.57 -0.56 1.52
C GLN A 32 22.75 -0.07 0.65
N SER A 33 23.58 0.83 1.17
CA SER A 33 24.86 1.23 0.57
C SER A 33 26.04 0.81 1.44
N SER A 34 26.09 -0.46 1.88
CA SER A 34 27.15 -0.94 2.77
C SER A 34 28.30 -1.68 2.07
N ASP A 35 28.20 -2.00 0.78
CA ASP A 35 29.33 -2.60 0.05
C ASP A 35 29.45 -1.93 -1.33
N GLY A 36 30.62 -1.40 -1.66
CA GLY A 36 30.89 -0.61 -2.87
C GLY A 36 30.88 -1.43 -4.17
N GLN A 37 29.97 -2.39 -4.28
CA GLN A 37 29.74 -3.25 -5.43
C GLN A 37 28.75 -2.57 -6.37
N ARG A 38 29.29 -2.14 -7.52
CA ARG A 38 28.56 -1.54 -8.63
C ARG A 38 27.70 -2.60 -9.33
N ASP A 39 26.65 -3.06 -8.68
CA ASP A 39 25.52 -3.67 -9.36
C ASP A 39 24.67 -2.55 -9.96
N SER A 40 24.16 -2.81 -11.16
CA SER A 40 23.49 -1.84 -12.02
C SER A 40 22.38 -1.09 -11.28
N ASP A 41 22.46 0.24 -11.32
CA ASP A 41 21.64 1.23 -10.59
C ASP A 41 20.11 0.99 -10.70
N GLU A 42 19.63 0.53 -11.86
CA GLU A 42 18.19 0.32 -12.11
C GLU A 42 17.59 -0.88 -11.37
N SER A 43 18.31 -1.99 -11.25
CA SER A 43 17.77 -3.21 -10.62
C SER A 43 17.62 -3.07 -9.10
N ARG A 44 18.29 -2.11 -8.46
CA ARG A 44 18.12 -1.83 -7.02
C ARG A 44 16.84 -1.05 -6.76
N GLN A 45 16.58 0.00 -7.55
CA GLN A 45 15.38 0.82 -7.41
C GLN A 45 14.08 0.01 -7.51
N THR A 46 14.05 -1.01 -8.38
CA THR A 46 12.89 -1.90 -8.49
C THR A 46 12.72 -2.83 -7.30
N ASP A 47 13.82 -3.28 -6.69
CA ASP A 47 13.79 -4.09 -5.46
C ASP A 47 13.31 -3.22 -4.27
N ASP A 48 13.84 -2.01 -4.12
CA ASP A 48 13.42 -1.06 -3.08
C ASP A 48 11.93 -0.69 -3.23
N LEU A 49 11.49 -0.40 -4.46
CA LEU A 49 10.08 -0.10 -4.74
C LEU A 49 9.17 -1.33 -4.56
N SER A 50 9.67 -2.54 -4.75
CA SER A 50 8.88 -3.76 -4.51
C SER A 50 8.59 -3.94 -3.03
N GLU A 51 9.58 -3.68 -2.16
CA GLU A 51 9.40 -3.70 -0.70
C GLU A 51 8.39 -2.63 -0.27
N VAL A 52 8.49 -1.41 -0.81
CA VAL A 52 7.50 -0.36 -0.56
C VAL A 52 6.12 -0.76 -1.07
N ALA A 53 6.04 -1.42 -2.23
CA ALA A 53 4.78 -1.85 -2.83
C ALA A 53 4.02 -2.85 -1.96
N ASP A 54 4.71 -3.69 -1.16
CA ASP A 54 4.07 -4.58 -0.19
C ASP A 54 3.25 -3.82 0.88
N HIS A 55 3.42 -2.52 1.05
CA HIS A 55 2.61 -1.72 1.97
C HIS A 55 1.29 -1.19 1.35
N PHE A 56 1.11 -1.37 0.04
CA PHE A 56 0.01 -0.80 -0.75
C PHE A 56 -0.85 -1.90 -1.36
N ILE A 57 -2.14 -1.61 -1.48
CA ILE A 57 -3.13 -2.54 -2.04
C ILE A 57 -3.19 -2.48 -3.57
N LEU A 58 -2.93 -1.31 -4.16
CA LEU A 58 -3.22 -1.06 -5.56
C LEU A 58 -2.03 -0.40 -6.26
N SER A 59 -1.72 -0.83 -7.48
CA SER A 59 -0.71 -0.20 -8.32
C SER A 59 -1.26 0.09 -9.71
N SER A 60 -0.91 1.26 -10.26
CA SER A 60 -1.31 1.69 -11.61
C SER A 60 -0.41 1.11 -12.71
N SER A 61 0.79 0.66 -12.33
CA SER A 61 1.81 0.15 -13.26
C SER A 61 2.20 -1.32 -13.00
N GLY A 62 1.64 -1.94 -11.96
CA GLY A 62 1.90 -3.32 -11.55
C GLY A 62 2.86 -3.44 -10.35
N PHE A 63 3.18 -4.69 -10.00
CA PHE A 63 4.12 -5.07 -8.94
C PHE A 63 5.28 -5.87 -9.55
N PRO A 64 6.52 -5.32 -9.58
CA PRO A 64 6.97 -4.06 -8.99
C PRO A 64 6.47 -2.81 -9.75
N PRO A 65 6.24 -1.68 -9.06
CA PRO A 65 5.76 -0.45 -9.69
C PRO A 65 6.87 0.27 -10.46
N GLU A 66 6.48 1.07 -11.47
CA GLU A 66 7.42 1.94 -12.19
C GLU A 66 7.84 3.15 -11.35
N ASN A 67 6.90 3.74 -10.59
CA ASN A 67 7.14 4.86 -9.69
C ASN A 67 6.33 4.72 -8.40
N PHE A 68 6.82 5.29 -7.30
CA PHE A 68 6.07 5.37 -6.03
C PHE A 68 4.69 6.01 -6.19
N THR A 69 4.56 7.00 -7.08
CA THR A 69 3.28 7.68 -7.33
C THR A 69 2.22 6.80 -7.99
N ASP A 70 2.62 5.67 -8.57
CA ASP A 70 1.73 4.70 -9.21
C ASP A 70 1.05 3.81 -8.17
N LEU A 71 1.65 3.67 -6.97
CA LEU A 71 1.07 2.99 -5.82
C LEU A 71 -0.09 3.84 -5.25
N LYS A 72 -1.16 3.14 -4.86
CA LYS A 72 -2.40 3.70 -4.33
C LYS A 72 -2.88 2.85 -3.17
N LEU A 73 -3.64 3.48 -2.29
CA LEU A 73 -4.26 2.82 -1.13
C LEU A 73 -3.21 2.17 -0.20
N PRO A 74 -2.36 2.99 0.44
CA PRO A 74 -1.47 2.49 1.47
C PRO A 74 -2.30 1.93 2.63
N ALA A 75 -1.99 0.71 3.05
CA ALA A 75 -2.67 0.01 4.14
C ALA A 75 -1.75 -0.22 5.35
N VAL A 76 -0.44 -0.28 5.09
CA VAL A 76 0.60 -0.56 6.07
C VAL A 76 1.48 0.68 6.22
N ASP A 77 1.81 1.03 7.45
CA ASP A 77 2.77 2.10 7.75
C ASP A 77 4.19 1.72 7.28
N PRO A 78 5.10 2.70 7.11
CA PRO A 78 6.50 2.45 6.77
C PRO A 78 7.23 1.51 7.75
N ASP A 79 6.76 1.43 9.00
CA ASP A 79 7.24 0.49 10.01
C ASP A 79 6.79 -0.97 9.79
N GLY A 80 5.98 -1.26 8.76
CA GLY A 80 5.48 -2.61 8.46
C GLY A 80 4.32 -3.05 9.35
N ASN A 81 3.53 -2.09 9.86
CA ASN A 81 2.34 -2.35 10.67
C ASN A 81 1.09 -1.98 9.89
N LEU A 82 0.11 -2.88 9.82
CA LEU A 82 -1.20 -2.60 9.25
C LEU A 82 -1.89 -1.52 10.08
N ASN A 83 -2.38 -0.45 9.46
CA ASN A 83 -3.00 0.66 10.18
C ASN A 83 -4.52 0.68 9.97
N LYS A 84 -5.27 0.62 11.07
CA LYS A 84 -6.74 0.68 11.00
C LYS A 84 -7.25 1.96 10.34
N ASN A 85 -6.62 3.12 10.63
CA ASN A 85 -7.03 4.40 10.07
C ASN A 85 -6.65 4.51 8.59
N ALA A 86 -5.56 3.84 8.16
CA ALA A 86 -5.20 3.70 6.74
C ALA A 86 -6.28 2.96 5.98
N LEU A 87 -6.66 1.77 6.46
CA LEU A 87 -7.73 0.95 5.87
C LEU A 87 -9.03 1.74 5.73
N GLN A 88 -9.42 2.49 6.77
CA GLN A 88 -10.63 3.31 6.75
C GLN A 88 -10.55 4.42 5.71
N THR A 89 -9.37 5.05 5.57
CA THR A 89 -9.11 6.10 4.59
C THR A 89 -9.06 5.53 3.18
N ALA A 90 -8.45 4.36 2.99
CA ALA A 90 -8.39 3.62 1.74
C ALA A 90 -9.79 3.20 1.27
N LYS A 91 -10.70 2.86 2.18
CA LYS A 91 -12.08 2.51 1.82
C LYS A 91 -12.95 3.73 1.50
N SER A 92 -13.01 4.72 2.40
CA SER A 92 -14.01 5.79 2.33
C SER A 92 -13.45 7.20 2.51
N GLY A 93 -12.14 7.36 2.58
CA GLY A 93 -11.47 8.65 2.67
C GLY A 93 -11.43 9.41 1.34
N GLY A 94 -11.02 10.69 1.41
CA GLY A 94 -10.89 11.55 0.22
C GLY A 94 -9.79 11.14 -0.77
N HIS A 95 -8.98 10.15 -0.39
CA HIS A 95 -7.93 9.52 -1.21
C HIS A 95 -8.13 8.00 -1.32
N GLY A 96 -9.31 7.50 -0.94
CA GLY A 96 -9.64 6.09 -0.97
C GLY A 96 -9.97 5.58 -2.36
N VAL A 97 -10.37 4.31 -2.43
CA VAL A 97 -10.68 3.56 -3.64
C VAL A 97 -11.72 4.25 -4.52
N GLY A 98 -12.76 4.84 -3.92
CA GLY A 98 -13.77 5.62 -4.64
C GLY A 98 -13.27 6.95 -5.21
N SER A 99 -12.06 7.39 -4.86
CA SER A 99 -11.39 8.58 -5.41
C SER A 99 -10.40 8.23 -6.52
N VAL A 100 -10.15 6.94 -6.77
CA VAL A 100 -9.24 6.48 -7.84
C VAL A 100 -9.91 6.68 -9.19
N GLU A 101 -9.32 7.55 -10.01
CA GLU A 101 -9.81 7.82 -11.37
C GLU A 101 -9.62 6.58 -12.25
N ASP A 102 -10.57 6.32 -13.15
CA ASP A 102 -10.55 5.17 -14.07
C ASP A 102 -10.57 3.78 -13.39
N LEU A 103 -10.99 3.68 -12.12
CA LEU A 103 -11.21 2.41 -11.45
C LEU A 103 -12.61 1.85 -11.76
N ASP A 104 -12.69 0.57 -12.09
CA ASP A 104 -13.96 -0.12 -12.33
C ASP A 104 -14.70 -0.40 -11.01
N ASP A 105 -16.03 -0.32 -11.02
CA ASP A 105 -16.86 -0.61 -9.83
C ASP A 105 -16.60 -2.03 -9.29
N ASP A 106 -16.38 -3.01 -10.16
CA ASP A 106 -16.05 -4.39 -9.77
C ASP A 106 -14.71 -4.47 -9.01
N LYS A 107 -13.69 -3.73 -9.46
CA LYS A 107 -12.38 -3.66 -8.76
C LYS A 107 -12.49 -2.90 -7.47
N GLN A 108 -13.28 -1.83 -7.45
CA GLN A 108 -13.54 -1.08 -6.23
C GLN A 108 -14.15 -1.99 -5.16
N GLU A 109 -15.20 -2.74 -5.50
CA GLU A 109 -15.84 -3.69 -4.57
C GLU A 109 -14.83 -4.73 -4.05
N GLU A 110 -14.00 -5.30 -4.93
CA GLU A 110 -12.97 -6.27 -4.53
C GLU A 110 -11.93 -5.68 -3.56
N ILE A 111 -11.52 -4.42 -3.77
CA ILE A 111 -10.61 -3.70 -2.86
C ILE A 111 -11.29 -3.42 -1.53
N GLU A 112 -12.56 -2.98 -1.54
CA GLU A 112 -13.32 -2.73 -0.32
C GLU A 112 -13.50 -4.00 0.51
N ASP A 113 -13.80 -5.13 -0.13
CA ASP A 113 -13.90 -6.44 0.51
C ASP A 113 -12.56 -6.86 1.15
N MET A 114 -11.44 -6.68 0.44
CA MET A 114 -10.12 -6.99 1.00
C MET A 114 -9.77 -6.10 2.19
N ILE A 115 -10.05 -4.79 2.10
CA ILE A 115 -9.85 -3.85 3.21
C ILE A 115 -10.69 -4.28 4.43
N ASP A 116 -11.94 -4.67 4.20
CA ASP A 116 -12.83 -5.14 5.26
C ASP A 116 -12.33 -6.45 5.89
N GLU A 117 -11.86 -7.40 5.08
CA GLU A 117 -11.26 -8.65 5.56
C GLU A 117 -10.03 -8.37 6.42
N LEU A 118 -9.06 -7.59 5.90
CA LEU A 118 -7.86 -7.21 6.62
C LEU A 118 -8.18 -6.50 7.93
N ALA A 119 -9.13 -5.56 7.92
CA ALA A 119 -9.51 -4.82 9.11
C ALA A 119 -10.17 -5.73 10.16
N ASN A 120 -11.18 -6.52 9.77
CA ASN A 120 -11.94 -7.37 10.69
C ASN A 120 -11.14 -8.57 11.19
N GLU A 121 -10.20 -9.10 10.41
CA GLU A 121 -9.33 -10.19 10.84
C GLU A 121 -8.27 -9.72 11.85
N ASN A 122 -7.72 -8.51 11.65
CA ASN A 122 -6.59 -8.03 12.43
C ASN A 122 -6.98 -7.11 13.59
N PHE A 123 -8.16 -6.48 13.54
CA PHE A 123 -8.65 -5.58 14.58
C PHE A 123 -10.02 -6.04 15.09
N GLU A 124 -10.08 -6.48 16.34
CA GLU A 124 -11.35 -6.90 16.99
C GLU A 124 -12.40 -5.78 17.11
N ASP A 125 -11.95 -4.52 17.01
CA ASP A 125 -12.78 -3.32 17.11
C ASP A 125 -12.99 -2.66 15.71
N ALA A 126 -12.56 -3.31 14.63
CA ALA A 126 -12.90 -2.87 13.28
C ALA A 126 -14.41 -2.97 13.07
N ASP A 127 -15.01 -1.88 12.61
CA ASP A 127 -16.41 -1.79 12.19
C ASP A 127 -16.41 -1.52 10.69
N PHE A 128 -15.87 -2.48 9.94
CA PHE A 128 -15.66 -2.39 8.49
C PHE A 128 -16.66 -3.32 7.79
N GLY A 129 -17.62 -2.74 7.07
CA GLY A 129 -18.68 -3.50 6.40
C GLY A 129 -19.77 -3.95 7.40
N ASP A 130 -20.97 -3.37 7.29
CA ASP A 130 -22.15 -3.70 8.12
C ASP A 130 -23.00 -4.80 7.49
#